data_AF-A0A2W4L673-F1
#
_entry.id   AF-A0A2W4L673-F1
#
_cell.length_a   1.000
_cell.length_b   1.000
_cell.length_c   1.000
_cell.angle_alpha   90.00
_cell.angle_beta   90.00
_cell.angle_gamma   90.00
#
_symmetry.space_group_name_H-M   'P 1'
#
loop_
_entity.id
_entity.type
_entity.pdbx_description
1 polymer ?
#
loop_
_entity_poly.entity_id
_entity_poly.type
_entity_poly.pdbx_seq_one_letter_code
_entity_poly.pdbx_strand_id
1 'polypeptide(L)'
;MAAMVYCLYHKVELELNVVAGASLIQYARNQLLREFLNDKSFTHIMWIDADVGFDPRAIMQLLDHEKDVVGGVYPMKCIPLEWPYEPMPGEQTGRLHRAKIMPGGFLLCSRKACEAVAETASTYIHYMNGMQYPTKHVFDVTLEDGVLLGEDVIFSRRLINAGLDIWCDPDISFQHCGQFQWRGNLRQAIEPRMVTSTAA
;
A
#
# COMPACT_ATOMS: atom_id res chain seq x y z
N MET A 1 -3.38 -2.78 18.56
CA MET A 1 -3.29 -3.97 19.43
C MET A 1 -3.83 -5.25 18.77
N ALA A 2 -5.05 -5.26 18.21
CA ALA A 2 -5.62 -6.49 17.62
C ALA A 2 -4.74 -7.13 16.52
N ALA A 3 -4.16 -6.32 15.62
CA ALA A 3 -3.22 -6.79 14.60
C ALA A 3 -1.97 -7.46 15.16
N MET A 4 -1.30 -6.84 16.14
CA MET A 4 -0.09 -7.43 16.75
C MET A 4 -0.38 -8.78 17.41
N VAL A 5 -1.49 -8.89 18.15
CA VAL A 5 -1.88 -10.14 18.81
C VAL A 5 -2.20 -11.22 17.77
N TYR A 6 -2.92 -10.87 16.71
CA TYR A 6 -3.26 -11.80 15.64
C TYR A 6 -2.02 -12.29 14.89
N CYS A 7 -1.13 -11.39 14.48
CA CYS A 7 0.13 -11.77 13.82
C CYS A 7 0.98 -12.68 14.73
N LEU A 8 1.12 -12.34 16.01
CA LEU A 8 1.89 -13.16 16.95
C LEU A 8 1.30 -14.57 17.13
N TYR A 9 -0.03 -14.70 17.15
CA TYR A 9 -0.71 -16.01 17.16
C TYR A 9 -0.34 -16.87 15.93
N HIS A 10 -0.15 -16.22 14.78
CA HIS A 10 0.34 -16.85 13.54
C HIS A 10 1.88 -16.92 13.44
N LYS A 11 2.61 -16.64 14.53
CA LYS A 11 4.08 -16.62 14.58
C LYS A 11 4.73 -15.62 13.63
N VAL A 12 4.03 -14.52 13.35
CA VAL A 12 4.54 -13.36 12.63
C VAL A 12 4.80 -12.25 13.65
N GLU A 13 6.07 -11.90 13.81
CA GLU A 13 6.45 -10.75 14.62
C GLU A 13 6.12 -9.45 13.88
N LEU A 14 5.47 -8.52 14.57
CA LEU A 14 5.01 -7.26 14.00
C LEU A 14 5.50 -6.09 14.83
N GLU A 15 6.30 -5.23 14.20
CA GLU A 15 6.69 -3.93 14.76
C GLU A 15 5.85 -2.82 14.13
N LEU A 16 5.32 -1.92 14.96
CA LEU A 16 4.59 -0.74 14.51
C LEU A 16 5.50 0.48 14.58
N ASN A 17 5.85 1.02 13.41
CA ASN A 17 6.59 2.28 13.29
C ASN A 17 5.69 3.38 12.73
N VAL A 18 5.70 4.54 13.40
CA VAL A 18 4.89 5.71 13.05
C VAL A 18 5.81 6.92 12.93
N VAL A 19 5.69 7.66 11.82
CA VAL A 19 6.35 8.95 11.65
C VAL A 19 5.36 10.06 11.93
N ALA A 20 5.71 10.93 12.88
CA ALA A 20 4.95 12.13 13.19
C ALA A 20 5.74 13.38 12.77
N GLY A 21 5.03 14.49 12.53
CA GLY A 21 5.66 15.78 12.24
C GLY A 21 6.18 15.96 10.81
N ALA A 22 5.83 15.06 9.89
CA ALA A 22 6.13 15.21 8.47
C ALA A 22 4.90 15.72 7.70
N SER A 23 5.00 16.90 7.09
CA SER A 23 3.93 17.45 6.23
C SER A 23 3.89 16.79 4.84
N LEU A 24 4.98 16.15 4.43
CA LEU A 24 5.13 15.46 3.15
C LEU A 24 5.10 13.95 3.39
N ILE A 25 4.08 13.27 2.88
CA ILE A 25 3.90 11.83 3.09
C ILE A 25 5.06 11.02 2.47
N GLN A 26 5.56 11.43 1.30
CA GLN A 26 6.71 10.82 0.65
C GLN A 26 7.98 10.91 1.50
N TYR A 27 8.13 11.99 2.28
CA TYR A 27 9.25 12.16 3.21
C TYR A 27 9.15 11.16 4.36
N ALA A 28 7.97 10.99 4.94
CA ALA A 28 7.72 9.99 5.99
C ALA A 28 7.91 8.55 5.50
N ARG A 29 7.37 8.21 4.32
CA ARG A 29 7.51 6.87 3.73
C ARG A 29 8.97 6.55 3.42
N ASN A 30 9.74 7.49 2.86
CA ASN A 30 11.17 7.29 2.63
C ASN A 30 11.97 7.12 3.94
N GLN A 31 11.55 7.76 5.04
CA GLN A 31 12.15 7.55 6.36
C GLN A 31 11.96 6.11 6.85
N LEU A 32 10.70 5.64 6.82
CA LEU A 32 10.34 4.28 7.25
C LEU A 32 11.02 3.23 6.37
N LEU A 33 11.09 3.47 5.06
CA LEU A 33 11.78 2.58 4.15
C LEU A 33 13.27 2.51 4.46
N ARG A 34 13.94 3.63 4.77
CA ARG A 34 15.35 3.63 5.21
C ARG A 34 15.54 2.78 6.46
N GLU A 35 14.69 2.98 7.47
CA GLU A 35 14.76 2.22 8.74
C GLU A 35 14.61 0.72 8.47
N PHE A 36 13.61 0.31 7.68
CA PHE A 36 13.42 -1.08 7.25
C PHE A 36 14.59 -1.65 6.42
N LEU A 37 15.18 -0.86 5.52
CA LEU A 37 16.31 -1.32 4.71
C LEU A 37 17.59 -1.50 5.54
N ASN A 38 17.76 -0.71 6.60
CA ASN A 38 18.90 -0.78 7.52
C ASN A 38 18.78 -1.92 8.53
N ASP A 39 17.57 -2.18 9.03
CA ASP A 39 17.32 -3.32 9.91
C ASP A 39 17.02 -4.59 9.11
N LYS A 40 17.98 -5.51 9.06
CA LYS A 40 17.87 -6.76 8.29
C LYS A 40 17.01 -7.84 8.96
N SER A 41 16.49 -7.62 10.17
CA SER A 41 15.61 -8.58 10.85
C SER A 41 14.22 -8.69 10.21
N PHE A 42 13.75 -7.62 9.55
CA PHE A 42 12.44 -7.62 8.89
C PHE A 42 12.50 -8.25 7.49
N THR A 43 11.45 -8.98 7.12
CA THR A 43 11.31 -9.57 5.77
C THR A 43 10.35 -8.79 4.88
N HIS A 44 9.41 -8.06 5.47
CA HIS A 44 8.37 -7.30 4.78
C HIS A 44 8.16 -5.95 5.49
N ILE A 45 7.69 -4.96 4.73
CA ILE A 45 7.13 -3.72 5.24
C ILE A 45 5.67 -3.63 4.80
N MET A 46 4.79 -3.27 5.74
CA MET A 46 3.37 -3.05 5.47
C MET A 46 3.05 -1.57 5.63
N TRP A 47 2.61 -0.94 4.55
CA TRP A 47 2.17 0.46 4.56
C TRP A 47 0.70 0.54 4.97
N ILE A 48 0.41 1.36 5.98
CA ILE A 48 -0.95 1.57 6.49
C ILE A 48 -1.13 3.06 6.74
N ASP A 49 -2.09 3.68 6.06
CA ASP A 49 -2.49 5.06 6.35
C ASP A 49 -3.26 5.10 7.68
N ALA A 50 -2.99 6.11 8.51
CA ALA A 50 -3.50 6.19 9.89
C ALA A 50 -5.03 6.34 9.98
N ASP A 51 -5.68 6.68 8.88
CA ASP A 51 -7.12 6.86 8.75
C ASP A 51 -7.82 5.71 8.02
N VAL A 52 -7.12 4.60 7.76
CA VAL A 52 -7.67 3.38 7.17
C VAL A 52 -7.91 2.32 8.24
N GLY A 53 -9.19 1.99 8.45
CA GLY A 53 -9.65 0.87 9.26
C GLY A 53 -9.84 -0.39 8.42
N PHE A 54 -9.38 -1.52 8.94
CA PHE A 54 -9.40 -2.83 8.26
C PHE A 54 -9.53 -3.96 9.29
N ASP A 55 -9.85 -5.17 8.81
CA ASP A 55 -9.82 -6.38 9.63
C ASP A 55 -8.37 -6.87 9.81
N PRO A 56 -7.84 -7.05 11.03
CA PRO A 56 -6.49 -7.55 11.26
C PRO A 56 -6.12 -8.84 10.52
N ARG A 57 -7.10 -9.69 10.23
CA ARG A 57 -6.91 -10.93 9.47
C ARG A 57 -6.42 -10.69 8.05
N ALA A 58 -6.67 -9.50 7.50
CA ALA A 58 -6.19 -9.08 6.19
C ALA A 58 -4.66 -9.11 6.09
N ILE A 59 -3.92 -8.89 7.18
CA ILE A 59 -2.44 -8.96 7.15
C ILE A 59 -1.98 -10.38 6.83
N MET A 60 -2.56 -11.38 7.48
CA MET A 60 -2.23 -12.78 7.20
C MET A 60 -2.71 -13.19 5.81
N GLN A 61 -3.90 -12.74 5.39
CA GLN A 61 -4.39 -12.95 4.03
C GLN A 61 -3.40 -12.43 2.97
N LEU A 62 -2.82 -11.24 3.17
CA LEU A 62 -1.81 -10.69 2.27
C LEU A 62 -0.51 -11.52 2.27
N LEU A 63 -0.06 -11.99 3.43
CA LEU A 63 1.13 -12.85 3.54
C LEU A 63 0.92 -14.20 2.85
N ASP A 64 -0.26 -14.80 3.01
CA ASP A 64 -0.63 -16.11 2.43
C ASP A 64 -0.66 -16.10 0.88
N HIS A 65 -0.69 -14.92 0.26
CA HIS A 65 -0.62 -14.80 -1.21
C HIS A 65 0.78 -14.99 -1.78
N GLU A 66 1.82 -14.94 -0.93
CA GLU A 66 3.23 -15.12 -1.31
C GLU A 66 3.66 -14.22 -2.49
N LYS A 67 3.22 -12.96 -2.47
CA LYS A 67 3.56 -11.95 -3.47
C LYS A 67 4.56 -10.95 -2.92
N ASP A 68 5.50 -10.53 -3.78
CA ASP A 68 6.47 -9.49 -3.45
C ASP A 68 5.79 -8.13 -3.17
N VAL A 69 4.68 -7.84 -3.85
CA VAL A 69 3.86 -6.64 -3.62
C VAL A 69 2.38 -7.01 -3.72
N VAL A 70 1.64 -6.82 -2.63
CA VAL A 70 0.20 -7.08 -2.58
C VAL A 70 -0.51 -6.17 -1.59
N GLY A 71 -1.68 -5.65 -1.97
CA GLY A 71 -2.43 -4.73 -1.11
C GLY A 71 -3.92 -4.74 -1.38
N GLY A 72 -4.65 -3.96 -0.59
CA GLY A 72 -6.07 -3.71 -0.79
C GLY A 72 -6.33 -2.25 -1.12
N VAL A 73 -7.51 -1.97 -1.67
CA VAL A 73 -7.91 -0.62 -2.10
C VAL A 73 -9.05 -0.16 -1.22
N TYR A 74 -8.84 0.92 -0.47
CA TYR A 74 -9.86 1.58 0.34
C TYR A 74 -10.62 2.63 -0.49
N PRO A 75 -11.89 2.92 -0.17
CA PRO A 75 -12.64 3.94 -0.90
C PRO A 75 -12.08 5.35 -0.65
N MET A 76 -12.11 6.20 -1.66
CA MET A 76 -11.85 7.64 -1.50
C MET A 76 -12.92 8.30 -0.60
N LYS A 77 -12.57 9.45 -0.01
CA LYS A 77 -13.47 10.23 0.86
C LYS A 77 -14.48 11.08 0.07
N CYS A 78 -15.20 10.45 -0.86
CA CYS A 78 -16.17 11.10 -1.74
C CYS A 78 -17.47 10.29 -1.85
N ILE A 79 -18.52 10.93 -2.36
CA ILE A 79 -19.81 10.30 -2.68
C ILE A 79 -20.21 10.76 -4.09
N PRO A 80 -20.46 9.84 -5.05
CA PRO A 80 -20.37 8.38 -4.94
C PRO A 80 -18.94 7.90 -4.64
N LEU A 81 -18.79 6.67 -4.12
CA LEU A 81 -17.48 6.13 -3.77
C LEU A 81 -16.62 5.93 -5.02
N GLU A 82 -15.39 6.42 -4.97
CA GLU A 82 -14.34 6.16 -5.95
C GLU A 82 -13.20 5.33 -5.33
N TRP A 83 -12.36 4.74 -6.17
CA TRP A 83 -11.31 3.79 -5.76
C TRP A 83 -9.97 4.21 -6.38
N PRO A 84 -8.94 4.53 -5.57
CA PRO A 84 -7.66 5.06 -6.04
C PRO A 84 -6.75 3.94 -6.59
N TYR A 85 -7.17 3.22 -7.62
CA TYR A 85 -6.36 2.16 -8.24
C TYR A 85 -6.57 2.09 -9.75
N GLU A 86 -5.55 1.64 -10.47
CA GLU A 86 -5.64 1.32 -11.89
C GLU A 86 -5.39 -0.18 -12.08
N PRO A 87 -6.39 -0.97 -12.51
CA PRO A 87 -6.18 -2.38 -12.82
C PRO A 87 -5.31 -2.54 -14.06
N MET A 88 -4.54 -3.62 -14.11
CA MET A 88 -3.90 -4.07 -15.34
C MET A 88 -4.83 -5.07 -16.05
N PRO A 89 -5.29 -4.78 -17.28
CA PRO A 89 -6.30 -5.61 -17.95
C PRO A 89 -5.82 -7.05 -18.19
N GLY A 90 -6.71 -8.02 -17.94
CA GLY A 90 -6.54 -9.41 -18.36
C GLY A 90 -5.64 -10.28 -17.48
N GLU A 91 -5.05 -9.74 -16.41
CA GLU A 91 -4.08 -10.46 -15.59
C GLU A 91 -4.60 -10.69 -14.18
N GLN A 92 -5.03 -11.92 -13.91
CA GLN A 92 -5.59 -12.34 -12.63
C GLN A 92 -4.94 -13.66 -12.18
N THR A 93 -4.76 -13.83 -10.88
CA THR A 93 -4.34 -15.10 -10.29
C THR A 93 -5.22 -15.44 -9.09
N GLY A 94 -6.01 -16.51 -9.21
CA GLY A 94 -7.04 -16.82 -8.22
C GLY A 94 -8.01 -15.65 -8.04
N ARG A 95 -8.02 -15.06 -6.85
CA ARG A 95 -8.85 -13.90 -6.50
C ARG A 95 -8.17 -12.54 -6.75
N LEU A 96 -6.87 -12.55 -7.00
CA LEU A 96 -6.08 -11.32 -7.11
C LEU A 96 -6.11 -10.77 -8.53
N HIS A 97 -6.11 -9.45 -8.63
CA HIS A 97 -5.97 -8.73 -9.90
C HIS A 97 -4.63 -8.04 -9.94
N ARG A 98 -3.94 -8.07 -11.09
CA ARG A 98 -2.73 -7.27 -11.25
C ARG A 98 -3.10 -5.79 -11.39
N ALA A 99 -2.31 -4.92 -10.81
CA ALA A 99 -2.53 -3.48 -10.80
C ALA A 99 -1.37 -2.75 -11.48
N LYS A 100 -1.69 -1.68 -12.19
CA LYS A 100 -0.72 -0.72 -12.70
C LYS A 100 -0.41 0.36 -11.67
N ILE A 101 -1.41 0.77 -10.91
CA ILE A 101 -1.29 1.74 -9.81
C ILE A 101 -2.06 1.19 -8.61
N MET A 102 -1.38 1.14 -7.46
CA MET A 102 -1.98 0.84 -6.16
C MET A 102 -1.81 2.01 -5.20
N PRO A 103 -2.81 2.28 -4.33
CA PRO A 103 -2.66 3.28 -3.29
C PRO A 103 -1.68 2.81 -2.21
N GLY A 104 -0.96 3.75 -1.61
CA GLY A 104 0.07 3.47 -0.60
C GLY A 104 -0.47 3.20 0.82
N GLY A 105 -1.77 3.30 1.06
CA GLY A 105 -2.35 3.24 2.41
C GLY A 105 -2.73 1.86 2.92
N PHE A 106 -2.59 0.80 2.12
CA PHE A 106 -2.74 -0.59 2.57
C PHE A 106 -1.98 -1.55 1.64
N LEU A 107 -0.66 -1.58 1.75
CA LEU A 107 0.23 -2.27 0.79
C LEU A 107 1.36 -3.01 1.49
N LEU A 108 1.44 -4.33 1.29
CA LEU A 108 2.52 -5.19 1.77
C LEU A 108 3.59 -5.29 0.69
N CYS A 109 4.85 -5.03 1.07
CA CYS A 109 6.01 -5.17 0.20
C CYS A 109 7.06 -6.08 0.85
N SER A 110 7.60 -7.02 0.09
CA SER A 110 8.76 -7.82 0.50
C SER A 110 10.03 -6.98 0.52
N ARG A 111 11.04 -7.42 1.28
CA ARG A 111 12.37 -6.83 1.25
C ARG A 111 12.95 -6.79 -0.17
N LYS A 112 12.78 -7.87 -0.94
CA LYS A 112 13.22 -7.96 -2.33
C LYS A 112 12.63 -6.81 -3.17
N ALA A 113 11.33 -6.56 -3.04
CA ALA A 113 10.68 -5.47 -3.76
C ALA A 113 11.24 -4.09 -3.37
N CYS A 114 11.38 -3.85 -2.07
CA CYS A 114 11.94 -2.62 -1.53
C CYS A 114 13.40 -2.37 -1.94
N GLU A 115 14.23 -3.42 -1.94
CA GLU A 115 15.62 -3.33 -2.36
C GLU A 115 15.73 -3.03 -3.86
N ALA A 116 14.90 -3.67 -4.70
CA ALA A 116 14.90 -3.44 -6.16
C ALA A 116 14.58 -1.97 -6.53
N VAL A 117 13.58 -1.36 -5.89
CA VAL A 117 13.25 0.06 -6.14
C VAL A 117 14.25 1.03 -5.50
N ALA A 118 14.86 0.65 -4.37
CA ALA A 118 15.89 1.44 -3.72
C ALA A 118 17.20 1.47 -4.51
N GLU A 119 17.53 0.40 -5.25
CA GLU A 119 18.71 0.31 -6.09
C GLU A 119 18.72 1.38 -7.18
N THR A 120 17.57 1.61 -7.81
CA THR A 120 17.41 2.58 -8.91
C THR A 120 17.10 4.01 -8.44
N ALA A 121 16.78 4.20 -7.15
CA ALA A 121 16.44 5.50 -6.61
C ALA A 121 17.68 6.36 -6.27
N SER A 122 17.59 7.65 -6.62
CA SER A 122 18.52 8.68 -6.16
C SER A 122 18.55 8.76 -4.64
N THR A 123 19.66 9.23 -4.08
CA THR A 123 19.81 9.43 -2.62
C THR A 123 19.74 10.90 -2.28
N TYR A 124 19.00 11.25 -1.23
CA TYR A 124 18.96 12.59 -0.66
C TYR A 124 19.28 12.55 0.84
N ILE A 125 19.55 13.71 1.43
CA ILE A 125 19.77 13.81 2.88
C ILE A 125 18.45 14.11 3.56
N HIS A 126 18.03 13.17 4.41
CA HIS A 126 16.91 13.33 5.31
C HIS A 126 17.46 13.93 6.63
N TYR A 127 16.93 15.07 7.04
CA TYR A 127 17.33 15.75 8.27
C TYR A 127 16.33 15.44 9.38
N MET A 128 16.80 14.89 10.49
CA MET A 128 15.98 14.59 11.66
C MET A 128 16.74 14.90 12.93
N ASN A 129 16.15 15.67 13.84
CA ASN A 129 16.74 15.99 15.14
C ASN A 129 18.19 16.52 15.06
N GLY A 130 18.49 17.32 14.02
CA GLY A 130 19.83 17.85 13.77
C GLY A 130 20.83 16.87 13.16
N MET A 131 20.43 15.63 12.89
CA MET A 131 21.27 14.60 12.26
C MET A 131 20.93 14.42 10.77
N GLN A 132 21.93 13.98 10.00
CA GLN A 132 21.83 13.72 8.57
C GLN A 132 21.76 12.22 8.29
N TYR A 133 20.79 11.82 7.48
CA TYR A 133 20.59 10.43 7.10
C TYR A 133 20.49 10.29 5.57
N PRO A 134 21.47 9.67 4.90
CA PRO A 134 21.34 9.30 3.50
C PRO A 134 20.12 8.39 3.32
N THR A 135 19.19 8.82 2.48
CA THR A 135 17.89 8.16 2.30
C THR A 135 17.62 8.01 0.81
N LYS A 136 17.18 6.81 0.41
CA LYS A 136 16.74 6.55 -0.96
C LYS A 136 15.42 7.28 -1.21
N HIS A 137 15.37 8.09 -2.26
CA HIS A 137 14.20 8.87 -2.65
C HIS A 137 13.21 8.00 -3.42
N VAL A 138 12.66 6.95 -2.80
CA VAL A 138 11.83 5.91 -3.45
C VAL A 138 10.39 6.39 -3.71
N PHE A 139 9.78 7.00 -2.70
CA PHE A 139 8.51 7.72 -2.80
C PHE A 139 8.80 9.16 -3.21
N ASP A 140 8.12 9.65 -4.24
CA ASP A 140 8.45 10.92 -4.89
C ASP A 140 7.20 11.55 -5.52
N VAL A 141 7.21 12.87 -5.68
CA VAL A 141 6.15 13.60 -6.38
C VAL A 141 6.78 14.27 -7.61
N THR A 142 6.34 13.88 -8.80
CA THR A 142 6.90 14.39 -10.06
C THR A 142 5.87 15.19 -10.85
N LEU A 143 6.31 16.21 -11.58
CA LEU A 143 5.48 16.94 -12.55
C LEU A 143 5.82 16.41 -13.95
N GLU A 144 4.88 15.71 -14.57
CA GLU A 144 5.02 15.12 -15.90
C GLU A 144 3.89 15.61 -16.80
N ASP A 145 4.23 16.22 -17.94
CA ASP A 145 3.25 16.74 -18.92
C ASP A 145 2.16 17.64 -18.31
N GLY A 146 2.53 18.44 -17.30
CA GLY A 146 1.60 19.34 -16.59
C GLY A 146 0.74 18.65 -15.53
N VAL A 147 0.94 17.35 -15.30
CA VAL A 147 0.24 16.56 -14.27
C VAL A 147 1.18 16.30 -13.11
N LEU A 148 0.73 16.63 -11.89
CA LEU A 148 1.44 16.28 -10.68
C LEU A 148 1.09 14.85 -10.28
N LEU A 149 2.08 13.97 -10.24
CA LEU A 149 1.94 12.56 -9.90
C LEU A 149 2.31 12.33 -8.44
N GLY A 150 1.41 11.67 -7.72
CA GLY A 150 1.57 11.33 -6.31
C GLY A 150 2.61 10.24 -6.07
N GLU A 151 2.97 10.05 -4.80
CA GLU A 151 4.05 9.15 -4.40
C GLU A 151 3.72 7.67 -4.57
N ASP A 152 2.45 7.32 -4.48
CA ASP A 152 1.92 5.99 -4.74
C ASP A 152 1.98 5.62 -6.24
N VAL A 153 1.68 6.57 -7.12
CA VAL A 153 1.83 6.44 -8.57
C VAL A 153 3.29 6.22 -8.94
N ILE A 154 4.20 7.05 -8.41
CA ILE A 154 5.63 6.92 -8.71
C ILE A 154 6.21 5.63 -8.12
N PHE A 155 5.81 5.25 -6.91
CA PHE A 155 6.21 3.98 -6.32
C PHE A 155 5.75 2.78 -7.15
N SER A 156 4.48 2.77 -7.59
CA SER A 156 3.93 1.71 -8.44
C SER A 156 4.70 1.59 -9.76
N ARG A 157 4.99 2.72 -10.42
CA ARG A 157 5.79 2.73 -11.65
C ARG A 157 7.19 2.18 -11.44
N ARG A 158 7.83 2.53 -10.33
CA ARG A 158 9.19 2.04 -10.01
C ARG A 158 9.21 0.53 -9.76
N LEU A 159 8.20 0.00 -9.08
CA LEU A 159 8.05 -1.45 -8.91
C LEU A 159 7.94 -2.16 -10.26
N ILE A 160 7.07 -1.68 -11.14
CA ILE A 160 6.89 -2.26 -12.49
C ILE A 160 8.17 -2.15 -13.31
N ASN A 161 8.84 -0.99 -13.29
CA ASN A 161 10.12 -0.79 -13.99
C ASN A 161 11.25 -1.66 -13.45
N ALA A 162 11.17 -2.06 -12.17
CA ALA A 162 12.07 -3.03 -11.56
C ALA A 162 11.70 -4.50 -11.87
N GLY A 163 10.67 -4.73 -12.71
CA GLY A 163 10.23 -6.06 -13.13
C GLY A 163 9.35 -6.77 -12.09
N LEU A 164 8.72 -6.03 -11.17
CA LEU A 164 7.84 -6.59 -10.15
C LEU A 164 6.37 -6.44 -10.55
N ASP A 165 5.58 -7.46 -10.23
CA ASP A 165 4.13 -7.40 -10.30
C ASP A 165 3.56 -6.75 -9.03
N ILE A 166 2.50 -5.95 -9.20
CA ILE A 166 1.72 -5.38 -8.12
C ILE A 166 0.36 -6.07 -8.09
N TRP A 167 0.00 -6.68 -6.95
CA TRP A 167 -1.24 -7.42 -6.81
C TRP A 167 -2.26 -6.69 -5.93
N CYS A 168 -3.52 -6.71 -6.36
CA CYS A 168 -4.65 -6.20 -5.61
C CYS A 168 -5.48 -7.38 -5.11
N ASP A 169 -5.73 -7.41 -3.80
CA ASP A 169 -6.79 -8.22 -3.18
C ASP A 169 -8.04 -7.35 -3.01
N PRO A 170 -9.05 -7.49 -3.88
CA PRO A 170 -10.24 -6.65 -3.85
C PRO A 170 -11.26 -7.12 -2.80
N ASP A 171 -11.04 -8.26 -2.13
CA ASP A 171 -11.99 -8.85 -1.19
C ASP A 171 -11.84 -8.26 0.23
N ILE A 172 -10.83 -7.41 0.46
CA ILE A 172 -10.61 -6.74 1.75
C ILE A 172 -11.60 -5.58 1.90
N SER A 173 -12.29 -5.54 3.04
CA SER A 173 -13.23 -4.48 3.39
C SER A 173 -12.55 -3.39 4.21
N PHE A 174 -12.83 -2.14 3.87
CA PHE A 174 -12.19 -0.98 4.48
C PHE A 174 -13.19 0.02 5.07
N GLN A 175 -12.70 0.79 6.03
CA GLN A 175 -13.28 2.04 6.51
C GLN A 175 -12.23 3.13 6.30
N HIS A 176 -12.56 4.21 5.61
CA HIS A 176 -11.69 5.37 5.47
C HIS A 176 -12.27 6.51 6.30
N CYS A 177 -11.51 7.01 7.26
CA CYS A 177 -12.00 7.92 8.30
C CYS A 177 -11.60 9.38 8.01
N GLY A 178 -12.55 10.30 8.15
CA GLY A 178 -12.32 11.74 8.10
C GLY A 178 -13.40 12.43 8.92
N GLN A 179 -14.02 13.48 8.37
CA GLN A 179 -15.24 14.05 8.97
C GLN A 179 -16.42 13.07 8.95
N PHE A 180 -16.41 12.16 7.97
CA PHE A 180 -17.34 11.04 7.87
C PHE A 180 -16.54 9.73 7.83
N GLN A 181 -17.25 8.62 7.76
CA GLN A 181 -16.65 7.32 7.53
C GLN A 181 -17.16 6.73 6.22
N TRP A 182 -16.25 6.51 5.28
CA TRP A 182 -16.52 5.87 4.00
C TRP A 182 -16.20 4.39 4.12
N ARG A 183 -17.18 3.53 3.88
CA ARG A 183 -17.02 2.08 4.00
C ARG A 183 -17.23 1.44 2.64
N GLY A 184 -16.39 0.46 2.31
CA GLY A 184 -16.54 -0.26 1.05
C GLY A 184 -15.67 -1.49 0.94
N ASN A 185 -15.97 -2.27 -0.08
CA ASN A 185 -15.20 -3.42 -0.51
C ASN A 185 -15.04 -3.35 -2.04
N LEU A 186 -13.80 -3.38 -2.53
CA LEU A 186 -13.53 -3.15 -3.96
C LEU A 186 -14.20 -4.19 -4.85
N ARG A 187 -14.22 -5.48 -4.45
CA ARG A 187 -14.87 -6.56 -5.21
C ARG A 187 -16.32 -6.20 -5.56
N GLN A 188 -17.05 -5.65 -4.60
CA GLN A 188 -18.46 -5.29 -4.78
C GLN A 188 -18.65 -4.13 -5.79
N ALA A 189 -17.64 -3.26 -5.93
CA ALA A 189 -17.70 -2.14 -6.86
C ALA A 189 -17.36 -2.56 -8.31
N ILE A 190 -16.50 -3.56 -8.48
CA ILE A 190 -16.03 -4.01 -9.81
C ILE A 190 -16.82 -5.20 -10.35
N GLU A 191 -17.49 -5.95 -9.48
CA GLU A 191 -18.42 -7.04 -9.81
C GLU A 191 -19.77 -6.79 -9.14
N PRO A 192 -20.55 -5.79 -9.61
CA PRO A 192 -21.88 -5.56 -9.07
C PRO A 192 -22.71 -6.83 -9.25
N ARG A 193 -23.26 -7.34 -8.12
CA ARG A 193 -24.11 -8.53 -8.07
C ARG A 193 -25.10 -8.51 -9.23
N MET A 194 -25.18 -9.60 -9.99
CA MET A 194 -26.33 -9.82 -10.87
C MET A 194 -27.58 -9.68 -10.00
N VAL A 195 -28.35 -8.62 -10.23
CA VAL A 195 -29.68 -8.51 -9.64
C VAL A 195 -30.46 -9.68 -10.20
N THR A 196 -30.65 -10.73 -9.41
CA THR A 196 -31.66 -11.74 -9.70
C THR A 196 -32.99 -11.00 -9.67
N SER A 197 -33.48 -10.61 -10.85
CA SER A 197 -34.88 -10.30 -11.07
C SER A 197 -35.67 -11.53 -10.62
N THR A 198 -36.14 -11.52 -9.38
CA THR A 198 -37.25 -12.39 -8.98
C THR A 198 -38.49 -11.79 -9.64
N ALA A 199 -38.73 -12.21 -10.88
CA ALA A 199 -40.05 -12.14 -11.46
C ALA A 199 -40.94 -13.14 -10.70
N ALA A 200 -41.85 -12.61 -9.89
CA ALA A 200 -43.12 -13.23 -9.51
C ALA A 200 -44.07 -12.12 -9.03
#